data_AF-Q17C84-F1
#
_entry.id   AF-Q17C84-F1
#
_cell.length_a   1.000
_cell.length_b   1.000
_cell.length_c   1.000
_cell.angle_alpha   90.00
_cell.angle_beta   90.00
_cell.angle_gamma   90.00
#
_symmetry.space_group_name_H-M   'P 1'
#
loop_
_entity.id
_entity.type
_entity.pdbx_description
1 polymer ?
#
loop_
_entity_poly.entity_id
_entity_poly.type
_entity_poly.pdbx_seq_one_letter_code
_entity_poly.pdbx_strand_id
1 'polypeptide(L)'
;MIFGDYPVEYNPKIHRPYDLVRYYGKPDTPGEVIKFGAWLGHRDKNPATAGAVSRAFWRWQQKYWKPKRLGIAGGMVFFYAINCGKRKHHRNYKYH
;
A
#
# COMPACT_ATOMS: atom_id res chain seq x y z
N MET A 1 2.78 14.03 -16.38
CA MET A 1 2.05 13.52 -15.20
C MET A 1 2.13 14.60 -14.13
N ILE A 2 0.98 15.16 -13.74
CA ILE A 2 0.88 16.10 -12.61
C ILE A 2 0.72 15.27 -11.33
N PHE A 3 1.26 15.77 -10.22
CA PHE A 3 1.19 15.09 -8.93
C PHE A 3 -0.28 14.92 -8.50
N GLY A 4 -0.75 13.68 -8.38
CA GLY A 4 -2.14 13.36 -8.05
C GLY A 4 -2.94 12.72 -9.19
N ASP A 5 -2.44 12.76 -10.42
CA ASP A 5 -3.07 12.02 -11.53
C ASP A 5 -2.80 10.52 -11.43
N TYR A 6 -3.78 9.73 -11.87
CA TYR A 6 -3.58 8.29 -12.07
C TYR A 6 -2.54 8.04 -13.17
N PRO A 7 -1.73 6.98 -13.04
CA PRO A 7 -0.78 6.61 -14.08
C PRO A 7 -1.54 6.31 -15.38
N VAL A 8 -0.93 6.65 -16.52
CA VAL A 8 -1.57 6.51 -17.85
C VAL A 8 -2.01 5.07 -18.15
N GLU A 9 -1.38 4.09 -17.50
CA GLU A 9 -1.72 2.67 -17.65
C GLU A 9 -2.90 2.21 -16.78
N TYR A 10 -3.42 3.06 -15.89
CA TYR A 10 -4.56 2.71 -15.03
C TYR A 10 -5.89 2.96 -15.75
N ASN A 11 -6.67 1.90 -15.94
CA ASN A 11 -8.04 1.99 -16.44
C ASN A 11 -9.03 1.57 -15.33
N PRO A 12 -9.84 2.48 -14.76
CA PRO A 12 -10.75 2.17 -13.65
C PRO A 12 -11.85 1.15 -14.00
N LYS A 13 -12.14 0.93 -15.29
CA LYS A 13 -13.12 -0.09 -15.73
C LYS A 13 -12.58 -1.51 -15.64
N ILE A 14 -11.26 -1.68 -15.82
CA ILE A 14 -10.59 -2.99 -15.85
C ILE A 14 -9.87 -3.24 -14.52
N HIS A 15 -9.21 -2.20 -14.03
CA HIS A 15 -8.44 -2.19 -12.81
C HIS A 15 -9.37 -1.64 -11.73
N ARG A 16 -9.77 -2.52 -10.80
CA ARG A 16 -10.45 -2.24 -9.51
C ARG A 16 -9.89 -1.00 -8.76
N PRO A 17 -10.38 -0.61 -7.57
CA PRO A 17 -9.87 0.59 -6.87
C PRO A 17 -8.35 0.69 -6.92
N TYR A 18 -7.87 1.90 -7.20
CA TYR A 18 -6.47 2.13 -7.48
C TYR A 18 -5.60 1.64 -6.32
N ASP A 19 -4.73 0.68 -6.63
CA ASP A 19 -3.76 0.12 -5.71
C ASP A 19 -2.38 0.66 -6.06
N LEU A 20 -1.86 1.50 -5.17
CA LEU A 20 -0.53 2.12 -5.25
C LEU A 20 0.59 1.09 -5.38
N VAL A 21 0.35 -0.15 -4.93
CA VAL A 21 1.34 -1.22 -4.87
C VAL A 21 1.34 -2.03 -6.18
N ARG A 22 0.30 -1.92 -7.00
CA ARG A 22 0.14 -2.66 -8.25
C ARG A 22 0.82 -1.92 -9.40
N TYR A 23 1.45 -2.70 -10.29
CA TYR A 23 1.93 -2.19 -11.56
C TYR A 23 0.87 -2.46 -12.62
N TYR A 24 0.49 -1.41 -13.35
CA TYR A 24 -0.61 -1.45 -14.31
C TYR A 24 -0.13 -1.44 -15.77
N GLY A 25 1.15 -1.18 -16.01
CA GLY A 25 1.77 -1.27 -17.32
C GLY A 25 1.98 -2.71 -17.80
N LYS A 26 2.58 -2.82 -18.99
CA LYS A 26 2.84 -4.11 -19.65
C LYS A 26 3.72 -5.00 -18.76
N PRO A 27 3.31 -6.23 -18.43
CA PRO A 27 4.13 -7.15 -17.65
C PRO A 27 5.39 -7.57 -18.44
N ASP A 28 6.52 -7.70 -17.74
CA ASP A 28 7.77 -8.16 -18.34
C ASP A 28 7.67 -9.64 -18.73
N THR A 29 8.36 -10.02 -19.81
CA THR A 29 8.42 -11.42 -20.25
C THR A 29 9.37 -12.19 -19.33
N PRO A 30 9.01 -13.38 -18.79
CA PRO A 30 9.83 -14.11 -17.82
C PRO A 30 11.27 -14.39 -18.27
N GLY A 31 11.50 -14.58 -19.57
CA GLY A 31 12.83 -14.82 -20.13
C GLY A 31 13.75 -13.60 -20.15
N GLU A 32 13.21 -12.39 -20.12
CA GLU A 32 13.99 -11.14 -20.16
C GLU A 32 14.61 -10.82 -18.79
N VAL A 33 13.96 -11.25 -17.70
CA VAL A 33 14.40 -11.02 -16.31
C VAL A 33 15.67 -11.80 -15.95
N ILE A 34 15.91 -12.94 -16.62
CA ILE A 34 17.07 -13.83 -16.36
C ILE A 34 18.40 -13.12 -16.67
N LYS A 35 18.40 -12.15 -17.58
CA LYS A 35 19.55 -11.30 -17.90
C LYS A 35 19.35 -9.93 -17.26
N PHE A 36 19.72 -9.79 -15.99
CA PHE A 36 19.55 -8.57 -15.20
C PHE A 36 20.04 -7.29 -15.90
N GLY A 37 21.15 -7.36 -16.65
CA GLY A 37 21.68 -6.25 -17.43
C GLY A 37 20.82 -5.86 -18.65
N ALA A 38 20.28 -6.85 -19.37
CA ALA A 38 19.37 -6.59 -20.49
C ALA A 38 18.02 -6.09 -19.99
N TRP A 39 17.53 -6.66 -18.89
CA TRP A 39 16.31 -6.21 -18.21
C TRP A 39 16.38 -4.75 -17.76
N LEU A 40 17.52 -4.31 -17.19
CA LEU A 40 17.74 -2.89 -16.87
C LEU A 40 17.80 -2.00 -18.12
N GLY A 41 18.30 -2.50 -19.24
CA GLY A 41 18.38 -1.77 -20.51
C GLY A 41 17.01 -1.44 -21.12
N HIS A 42 16.00 -2.28 -20.88
CA HIS A 42 14.62 -2.10 -21.34
C HIS A 42 13.80 -1.17 -20.42
N ARG A 43 14.32 -0.83 -19.24
CA ARG A 43 13.62 0.07 -18.33
C ARG A 43 13.81 1.51 -18.80
N ASP A 44 12.68 2.20 -18.94
CA ASP A 44 12.70 3.65 -19.05
C ASP A 44 13.47 4.24 -17.87
N LYS A 45 14.61 4.86 -18.15
CA LYS A 45 15.48 5.55 -17.18
C LYS A 45 14.86 6.84 -16.66
N ASN A 46 13.59 7.05 -16.96
CA ASN A 46 12.74 8.12 -16.47
C ASN A 46 12.59 7.97 -14.94
N PRO A 47 12.46 9.05 -14.14
CA PRO A 47 12.10 9.03 -12.71
C PRO A 47 10.93 8.09 -12.33
N ALA A 48 10.14 7.61 -13.29
CA ALA A 48 9.16 6.53 -13.11
C ALA A 48 9.73 5.23 -12.50
N THR A 49 11.04 4.95 -12.66
CA THR A 49 11.72 3.83 -11.98
C THR A 49 11.73 3.98 -10.46
N ALA A 50 11.73 5.20 -9.92
CA ALA A 50 11.56 5.45 -8.49
C ALA A 50 10.20 4.95 -7.98
N GLY A 51 9.16 5.02 -8.83
CA GLY A 51 7.85 4.43 -8.54
C GLY A 51 7.90 2.91 -8.41
N ALA A 52 8.74 2.22 -9.19
CA ALA A 52 8.90 0.76 -9.10
C ALA A 52 9.60 0.36 -7.78
N VAL A 53 10.64 1.09 -7.38
CA VAL A 53 11.35 0.86 -6.11
C VAL A 53 10.41 1.12 -4.92
N SER A 54 9.65 2.22 -4.95
CA SER A 54 8.65 2.54 -3.94
C SER A 54 7.60 1.43 -3.82
N ARG A 55 7.07 0.92 -4.94
CA ARG A 55 6.12 -0.20 -4.96
C ARG A 55 6.71 -1.48 -4.36
N ALA A 56 7.93 -1.84 -4.75
CA ALA A 56 8.61 -3.03 -4.22
C ALA A 56 8.82 -2.92 -2.70
N PHE A 57 9.24 -1.74 -2.24
CA PHE A 57 9.40 -1.44 -0.82
C PHE A 57 8.08 -1.59 -0.05
N TRP A 58 6.99 -1.03 -0.56
CA TRP A 58 5.67 -1.15 0.08
C TRP A 58 5.15 -2.59 0.10
N ARG A 59 5.36 -3.38 -0.96
CA ARG A 59 5.04 -4.83 -0.95
C ARG A 59 5.77 -5.56 0.16
N TRP A 60 7.08 -5.34 0.26
CA TRP A 60 7.92 -5.98 1.27
C TRP A 60 7.48 -5.56 2.68
N GLN A 61 7.24 -4.28 2.91
CA GLN A 61 6.76 -3.79 4.20
C GLN A 61 5.42 -4.44 4.59
N GLN A 62 4.45 -4.49 3.69
CA GLN A 62 3.14 -5.08 3.97
C GLN A 62 3.21 -6.58 4.25
N LYS A 63 4.09 -7.32 3.55
CA LYS A 63 4.22 -8.76 3.70
C LYS A 63 5.03 -9.18 4.92
N TYR A 64 6.11 -8.47 5.25
CA TYR A 64 7.09 -8.95 6.23
C TYR A 64 7.25 -8.04 7.45
N TRP A 65 7.13 -6.72 7.28
CA TRP A 65 7.42 -5.78 8.37
C TRP A 65 6.18 -5.44 9.20
N LYS A 66 5.10 -5.05 8.52
CA LYS A 66 3.88 -4.55 9.13
C LYS A 66 3.18 -5.60 10.02
N PRO A 67 3.01 -6.87 9.60
CA PRO A 67 2.37 -7.88 10.43
C PRO A 67 3.13 -8.17 11.73
N LYS A 68 4.46 -7.99 11.72
CA LYS A 68 5.34 -8.31 12.85
C LYS A 68 5.53 -7.17 13.84
N ARG A 69 5.22 -5.92 13.46
CA ARG A 69 5.55 -4.71 14.25
C ARG A 69 4.42 -3.69 14.43
N LEU A 70 3.25 -3.87 13.80
CA LEU A 70 2.11 -2.97 14.06
C LEU A 70 1.31 -3.42 15.28
N GLY A 71 1.72 -2.94 16.45
CA GLY A 71 0.95 -3.02 17.69
C GLY A 71 -0.23 -2.04 17.75
N ILE A 72 -0.99 -1.85 16.66
CA ILE A 72 -2.14 -0.91 16.63
C ILE A 72 -3.20 -1.32 17.67
N ALA A 73 -3.33 -2.62 17.96
CA ALA A 73 -4.25 -3.12 18.97
C ALA A 73 -4.00 -2.50 20.36
N GLY A 74 -2.72 -2.27 20.74
CA GLY A 74 -2.38 -1.66 22.02
C GLY A 74 -2.85 -0.20 22.11
N GLY A 75 -2.71 0.55 21.01
CA GLY A 75 -3.21 1.93 20.93
C GLY A 75 -4.72 2.01 21.07
N MET A 76 -5.46 1.13 20.39
CA MET A 76 -6.93 1.08 20.48
C MET A 76 -7.40 0.79 21.92
N VAL A 77 -6.76 -0.14 22.63
CA VAL A 77 -7.09 -0.45 24.03
C VAL A 77 -6.72 0.69 24.98
N PHE A 78 -5.56 1.32 24.77
CA PHE A 78 -5.13 2.48 25.56
C PHE A 78 -6.11 3.66 25.41
N PHE A 79 -6.46 4.02 24.17
CA PHE A 79 -7.43 5.08 23.91
C PHE A 79 -8.84 4.71 24.40
N TYR A 80 -9.22 3.44 24.35
CA TYR A 80 -10.48 2.98 24.94
C TYR A 80 -10.48 3.16 26.46
N ALA A 81 -9.40 2.77 27.14
CA ALA A 81 -9.26 2.86 28.60
C ALA A 81 -9.28 4.30 29.12
N ILE A 82 -8.54 5.23 28.51
CA ILE A 82 -8.57 6.65 28.94
C ILE A 82 -9.94 7.30 28.69
N ASN A 83 -10.68 6.85 27.66
CA ASN A 83 -12.01 7.38 27.35
C ASN A 83 -13.15 6.64 28.10
N CYS A 84 -12.89 5.53 28.78
CA CYS A 84 -13.88 4.85 29.63
C CYS A 84 -14.42 5.77 30.73
N GLY A 85 -13.57 6.64 31.29
CA GLY A 85 -13.98 7.63 32.29
C GLY A 85 -15.04 8.62 31.77
N LYS A 86 -14.87 9.08 30.53
CA LYS A 86 -15.79 10.02 29.87
C LYS A 86 -17.12 9.36 29.45
N ARG A 87 -17.10 8.05 29.18
CA ARG A 87 -18.30 7.28 28.77
C ARG A 87 -19.11 6.70 29.95
N LYS A 88 -18.74 7.00 31.20
CA LYS A 88 -19.44 6.50 32.40
C LYS A 88 -20.94 6.85 32.44
N HIS A 89 -21.36 7.98 31.87
CA HIS A 89 -22.77 8.39 31.81
C HIS A 89 -23.66 7.44 31.01
N HIS A 90 -23.08 6.67 30.08
CA HIS A 90 -23.83 5.72 29.27
C HIS A 90 -23.93 4.32 29.89
N ARG A 91 -23.37 4.09 31.09
CA ARG A 91 -23.31 2.75 31.70
C ARG A 91 -24.69 2.19 32.08
N ASN A 92 -25.67 3.07 32.34
CA ASN A 92 -27.05 2.70 32.67
C ASN A 92 -28.00 2.76 31.46
N TYR A 93 -27.49 3.13 30.28
CA TYR A 93 -28.29 3.15 29.07
C TYR A 93 -28.32 1.75 28.45
N LYS A 94 -29.51 1.17 28.30
CA LYS A 94 -29.69 -0.04 27.49
C LYS A 94 -29.73 0.39 26.03
N TYR A 95 -28.71 0.00 25.28
CA TYR A 95 -28.73 0.08 23.83
C TYR A 95 -29.47 -1.16 23.31
N HIS A 96 -30.44 -0.92 22.43
CA HIS A 96 -31.23 -1.98 21.80
C HIS A 96 -30.39 -2.81 20.84
#